data_AF-A0A646HG77-F1
#
_entry.id   AF-A0A646HG77-F1
#
_cell.length_a   1.000
_cell.length_b   1.000
_cell.length_c   1.000
_cell.angle_alpha   90.00
_cell.angle_beta   90.00
_cell.angle_gamma   90.00
#
_symmetry.space_group_name_H-M   'P 1'
#
loop_
_entity.id
_entity.type
_entity.pdbx_description
1 polymer ?
#
loop_
_entity_poly.entity_id
_entity_poly.type
_entity_poly.pdbx_seq_one_letter_code
_entity_poly.pdbx_strand_id
1 'polypeptide(L)'
;MIDKVKALATQNRAAKTAEDKAEVRRQMDALKESDPKAFAVAVGYMAKTTEQKVKELTMAEKFGEITDMVSMAYIAKAYFGKSRSWLAHKMNGNIVNGKASQFTPDELVTLRGALQDMAQKFGSLSLAI
;
A
#
# COMPACT_ATOMS: atom_id res chain seq x y z
N MET A 1 3.28 -26.29 4.80
CA MET A 1 2.53 -25.82 3.60
C MET A 1 2.47 -24.29 3.55
N ILE A 2 1.94 -23.64 4.58
CA ILE A 2 1.81 -22.17 4.67
C ILE A 2 3.13 -21.43 4.35
N ASP A 3 4.23 -21.78 5.01
CA ASP A 3 5.51 -21.10 4.80
C ASP A 3 6.05 -21.26 3.37
N LYS A 4 5.82 -22.43 2.74
CA LYS A 4 6.24 -22.68 1.36
C LYS A 4 5.43 -21.83 0.37
N VAL A 5 4.10 -21.78 0.54
CA VAL A 5 3.22 -20.91 -0.26
C VAL A 5 3.58 -19.44 -0.07
N LYS A 6 3.92 -19.02 1.16
CA LYS A 6 4.36 -17.66 1.47
C LYS A 6 5.71 -17.32 0.81
N ALA A 7 6.67 -18.23 0.83
CA ALA A 7 7.98 -18.03 0.17
C ALA A 7 7.81 -17.85 -1.34
N LEU A 8 7.00 -18.70 -1.98
CA LEU A 8 6.69 -18.61 -3.41
C LEU A 8 5.94 -17.32 -3.75
N ALA A 9 5.00 -16.88 -2.91
CA ALA A 9 4.32 -15.59 -3.11
C ALA A 9 5.29 -14.41 -3.06
N THR A 10 6.28 -14.43 -2.15
CA THR A 10 7.34 -13.41 -2.09
C THR A 10 8.24 -13.46 -3.32
N GLN A 11 8.64 -14.66 -3.73
CA GLN A 11 9.47 -14.86 -4.93
C GLN A 11 8.76 -14.39 -6.20
N ASN A 12 7.45 -14.66 -6.33
CA ASN A 12 6.63 -14.18 -7.45
C ASN A 12 6.59 -12.65 -7.52
N ARG A 13 6.53 -11.96 -6.37
CA ARG A 13 6.55 -10.48 -6.29
C ARG A 13 7.91 -9.91 -6.67
N ALA A 14 8.99 -10.61 -6.35
CA ALA A 14 10.36 -10.19 -6.67
C ALA A 14 10.82 -10.56 -8.09
N ALA A 15 10.13 -11.51 -8.74
CA ALA A 15 10.47 -12.03 -10.06
C ALA A 15 10.35 -10.95 -11.15
N LYS A 16 11.45 -10.73 -11.89
CA LYS A 16 11.56 -9.70 -12.93
C LYS A 16 11.41 -10.24 -14.35
N THR A 17 11.70 -11.52 -14.57
CA THR A 17 11.65 -12.18 -15.89
C THR A 17 10.41 -13.06 -16.05
N ALA A 18 10.10 -13.45 -17.29
CA ALA A 18 9.00 -14.38 -17.57
C ALA A 18 9.35 -15.80 -17.09
N GLU A 19 10.63 -16.16 -17.20
CA GLU A 19 11.20 -17.44 -16.80
C GLU A 19 11.11 -17.63 -15.28
N ASP A 20 11.47 -16.60 -14.49
CA ASP A 20 11.36 -16.65 -13.02
C ASP A 20 9.91 -16.83 -12.58
N LYS A 21 8.96 -16.14 -13.24
CA LYS A 21 7.53 -16.26 -12.95
C LYS A 21 6.99 -17.65 -13.34
N ALA A 22 7.46 -18.19 -14.45
CA ALA A 22 7.09 -19.54 -14.90
C ALA A 22 7.58 -20.60 -13.91
N GLU A 23 8.79 -20.46 -13.38
CA GLU A 23 9.34 -21.38 -12.39
C GLU A 23 8.57 -21.33 -11.07
N VAL A 24 8.27 -20.13 -10.56
CA VAL A 24 7.43 -19.99 -9.35
C VAL A 24 6.05 -20.60 -9.56
N ARG A 25 5.47 -20.47 -10.76
CA ARG A 25 4.19 -21.09 -11.09
C ARG A 25 4.25 -22.61 -11.09
N ARG A 26 5.28 -23.21 -11.69
CA ARG A 26 5.50 -24.67 -11.64
C ARG A 26 5.63 -25.17 -10.21
N GLN A 27 6.36 -24.45 -9.36
CA GLN A 27 6.51 -24.80 -7.96
C GLN A 27 5.17 -24.69 -7.21
N MET A 28 4.37 -23.65 -7.47
CA MET A 28 3.02 -23.52 -6.91
C MET A 28 2.08 -24.65 -7.35
N ASP A 29 2.13 -25.04 -8.63
CA ASP A 29 1.31 -26.14 -9.16
C ASP A 29 1.74 -27.48 -8.55
N ALA A 30 3.04 -27.75 -8.42
CA ALA A 30 3.55 -28.95 -7.74
C ALA A 30 3.14 -29.01 -6.27
N LEU A 31 3.16 -27.87 -5.54
CA LEU A 31 2.66 -27.83 -4.17
C LEU A 31 1.16 -28.09 -4.08
N LYS A 32 0.37 -27.55 -5.02
CA LYS A 32 -1.06 -27.79 -5.10
C LYS A 32 -1.37 -29.26 -5.37
N GLU A 33 -0.63 -29.91 -6.27
CA GLU A 33 -0.80 -31.33 -6.57
C GLU A 33 -0.39 -32.23 -5.41
N SER A 34 0.66 -31.85 -4.65
CA SER A 34 1.13 -32.64 -3.51
C SER A 34 0.12 -32.75 -2.37
N ASP A 35 -0.62 -31.68 -2.07
CA ASP A 35 -1.69 -31.67 -1.07
C ASP A 35 -2.67 -30.51 -1.36
N PRO A 36 -3.71 -30.76 -2.16
CA PRO A 36 -4.67 -29.74 -2.57
C PRO A 36 -5.40 -29.08 -1.38
N LYS A 37 -5.67 -29.85 -0.32
CA LYS A 37 -6.40 -29.35 0.87
C LYS A 37 -5.51 -28.43 1.69
N ALA A 38 -4.29 -28.85 2.00
CA ALA A 38 -3.36 -27.99 2.74
C ALA A 38 -2.97 -26.74 1.91
N PHE A 39 -2.86 -26.87 0.58
CA PHE A 39 -2.63 -25.72 -0.30
C PHE A 39 -3.80 -24.72 -0.24
N ALA A 40 -5.05 -25.19 -0.35
CA ALA A 40 -6.23 -24.33 -0.24
C ALA A 40 -6.29 -23.61 1.12
N VAL A 41 -6.00 -24.30 2.23
CA VAL A 41 -5.91 -23.71 3.57
C VAL A 41 -4.81 -22.65 3.62
N ALA A 42 -3.64 -22.92 3.04
CA ALA A 42 -2.53 -21.98 3.02
C ALA A 42 -2.85 -20.71 2.22
N VAL A 43 -3.45 -20.84 1.04
CA VAL A 43 -3.89 -19.69 0.24
C VAL A 43 -4.97 -18.88 0.97
N GLY A 44 -5.95 -19.54 1.58
CA GLY A 44 -7.00 -18.88 2.37
C GLY A 44 -6.44 -18.11 3.58
N TYR A 45 -5.48 -18.71 4.29
CA TYR A 45 -4.76 -18.05 5.39
C TYR A 45 -3.98 -16.81 4.89
N MET A 46 -3.30 -16.92 3.76
CA MET A 46 -2.57 -15.80 3.16
C MET A 46 -3.50 -14.66 2.70
N ALA A 47 -4.66 -14.97 2.14
CA ALA A 47 -5.66 -13.98 1.75
C ALA A 47 -6.20 -13.22 2.98
N LYS A 48 -6.59 -13.94 4.04
CA LYS A 48 -7.10 -13.34 5.29
C LYS A 48 -6.07 -12.46 5.99
N THR A 49 -4.82 -12.93 6.07
CA THR A 49 -3.72 -12.16 6.69
C THR A 49 -3.32 -10.95 5.85
N THR A 50 -3.39 -11.03 4.53
CA THR A 50 -3.17 -9.88 3.66
C THR A 50 -4.28 -8.84 3.82
N GLU A 51 -5.54 -9.26 3.89
CA GLU A 51 -6.66 -8.36 4.13
C GLU A 51 -6.55 -7.64 5.48
N GLN A 52 -6.18 -8.37 6.54
CA GLN A 52 -5.93 -7.79 7.86
C GLN A 52 -4.76 -6.80 7.82
N LYS A 53 -3.64 -7.18 7.20
CA LYS A 53 -2.51 -6.25 7.03
C LYS A 53 -2.89 -4.99 6.28
N VAL A 54 -3.68 -5.09 5.21
CA VAL A 54 -4.18 -3.92 4.46
C VAL A 54 -5.06 -3.01 5.33
N LYS A 55 -5.84 -3.58 6.26
CA LYS A 55 -6.60 -2.80 7.26
C LYS A 55 -5.69 -2.14 8.30
N GLU A 56 -4.55 -2.76 8.61
CA GLU A 56 -3.56 -2.27 9.57
C GLU A 56 -2.54 -1.28 8.97
N LEU A 57 -2.42 -1.18 7.64
CA LEU A 57 -1.52 -0.23 7.00
C LEU A 57 -1.89 1.21 7.36
N THR A 58 -0.88 1.94 7.83
CA THR A 58 -0.90 3.39 7.99
C THR A 58 -1.16 4.06 6.63
N MET A 59 -1.60 5.33 6.66
CA MET A 59 -1.80 6.07 5.41
C MET A 59 -0.47 6.34 4.69
N ALA A 60 0.64 6.47 5.43
CA ALA A 60 1.98 6.54 4.87
C ALA A 60 2.32 5.30 4.03
N GLU A 61 2.06 4.10 4.56
CA GLU A 61 2.30 2.85 3.83
C GLU A 61 1.41 2.72 2.58
N LYS A 62 0.17 3.24 2.63
CA LYS A 62 -0.73 3.27 1.47
C LYS A 62 -0.26 4.24 0.39
N PHE A 63 0.39 5.34 0.77
CA PHE A 63 0.98 6.28 -0.19
C PHE A 63 2.24 5.71 -0.85
N GLY A 64 3.02 4.89 -0.12
CA GLY A 64 4.24 4.30 -0.67
C GLY A 64 5.18 5.37 -1.22
N GLU A 65 5.69 5.16 -2.44
CA GLU A 65 6.64 6.08 -3.10
C GLU A 65 6.07 7.48 -3.39
N ILE A 66 4.74 7.66 -3.36
CA ILE A 66 4.13 8.97 -3.59
C ILE A 66 4.63 9.99 -2.58
N THR A 67 4.92 9.59 -1.33
CA THR A 67 5.44 10.52 -0.32
C THR A 67 6.81 11.11 -0.67
N ASP A 68 7.58 10.42 -1.50
CA ASP A 68 8.90 10.88 -1.96
C ASP A 68 8.79 11.72 -3.24
N MET A 69 7.75 11.47 -4.05
CA MET A 69 7.48 12.20 -5.28
C MET A 69 6.87 13.58 -5.05
N VAL A 70 6.16 13.78 -3.93
CA VAL A 70 5.39 15.01 -3.69
C VAL A 70 5.81 15.74 -2.41
N SER A 71 5.72 17.07 -2.43
CA SER A 71 5.99 17.87 -1.24
C SER A 71 4.85 17.72 -0.21
N MET A 72 5.09 16.90 0.81
CA MET A 72 4.14 16.74 1.93
C MET A 72 3.90 18.05 2.70
N ALA A 73 4.89 18.95 2.72
CA ALA A 73 4.73 20.28 3.32
C ALA A 73 3.74 21.14 2.52
N TYR A 74 3.81 21.06 1.18
CA TYR A 74 2.86 21.74 0.30
C TYR A 74 1.44 21.20 0.54
N ILE A 75 1.25 19.87 0.60
CA ILE A 75 -0.06 19.28 0.84
C ILE A 75 -0.66 19.77 2.17
N ALA A 76 0.12 19.70 3.25
CA ALA A 76 -0.32 20.14 4.57
C ALA A 76 -0.76 21.61 4.59
N LYS A 77 0.01 22.49 3.93
CA LYS A 77 -0.28 23.93 3.92
C LYS A 77 -1.42 24.28 2.96
N ALA A 78 -1.39 23.77 1.74
CA ALA A 78 -2.29 24.19 0.66
C ALA A 78 -3.71 23.62 0.82
N TYR A 79 -3.87 22.40 1.34
CA TYR A 79 -5.18 21.75 1.43
C TYR A 79 -5.72 21.66 2.86
N PHE A 80 -4.85 21.63 3.88
CA PHE A 80 -5.28 21.52 5.27
C PHE A 80 -5.07 22.80 6.10
N GLY A 81 -4.25 23.74 5.64
CA GLY A 81 -3.86 24.90 6.44
C GLY A 81 -3.09 24.51 7.71
N LYS A 82 -2.38 23.37 7.70
CA LYS A 82 -1.67 22.81 8.85
C LYS A 82 -0.17 22.67 8.57
N SER A 83 0.58 22.35 9.62
CA SER A 83 2.02 22.10 9.51
C SER A 83 2.32 20.75 8.86
N ARG A 84 3.52 20.63 8.27
CA ARG A 84 4.04 19.34 7.76
C ARG A 84 4.00 18.26 8.85
N SER A 85 4.40 18.59 10.08
CA SER A 85 4.42 17.65 11.20
C SER A 85 3.02 17.13 11.53
N TRP A 86 1.98 17.98 11.48
CA TRP A 86 0.60 17.55 11.66
C TRP A 86 0.20 16.47 10.64
N LEU A 87 0.51 16.69 9.36
CA LEU A 87 0.21 15.71 8.32
C LEU A 87 1.03 14.42 8.53
N ALA A 88 2.30 14.53 8.91
CA ALA A 88 3.12 13.36 9.22
C ALA A 88 2.54 12.51 10.37
N HIS A 89 2.01 13.15 11.43
CA HIS A 89 1.33 12.42 12.50
C HIS A 89 0.07 11.70 11.99
N LYS A 90 -0.73 12.36 11.14
CA LYS A 90 -1.92 11.77 10.53
C LYS A 90 -1.58 10.59 9.61
N MET A 91 -0.52 10.73 8.81
CA MET A 91 -0.07 9.73 7.86
C MET A 91 0.42 8.45 8.56
N ASN A 92 1.20 8.62 9.63
CA ASN A 92 1.80 7.51 10.38
C ASN A 92 0.88 6.95 11.48
N GLY A 93 -0.27 7.59 11.75
CA GLY A 93 -1.15 7.20 12.85
C GLY A 93 -0.53 7.39 14.23
N ASN A 94 0.41 8.33 14.37
CA ASN A 94 1.14 8.58 15.62
C ASN A 94 0.18 8.95 16.75
N ILE A 95 0.51 8.56 17.98
CA ILE A 95 -0.22 9.00 19.17
C ILE A 95 0.19 10.45 19.49
N VAL A 96 -0.78 11.35 19.57
CA VAL A 96 -0.59 12.75 19.96
C VAL A 96 -1.57 13.07 21.09
N ASN A 97 -1.06 13.54 22.23
CA ASN A 97 -1.85 13.79 23.45
C ASN A 97 -2.72 12.60 23.88
N GLY A 98 -2.16 11.38 23.82
CA GLY A 98 -2.84 10.14 24.22
C GLY A 98 -3.90 9.63 23.25
N LYS A 99 -4.08 10.28 22.09
CA LYS A 99 -5.04 9.85 21.05
C LYS A 99 -4.33 9.54 19.74
N ALA A 100 -4.78 8.50 19.04
CA ALA A 100 -4.30 8.21 17.70
C ALA A 100 -4.64 9.36 16.75
N SER A 101 -3.63 9.93 16.10
CA SER A 101 -3.82 10.95 15.07
C SER A 101 -4.27 10.26 13.79
N GLN A 102 -5.56 9.94 13.69
CA GLN A 102 -6.17 9.39 12.48
C GLN A 102 -6.87 10.50 11.69
N PHE A 103 -6.95 10.33 10.38
CA PHE A 103 -7.76 11.22 9.55
C PHE A 103 -9.25 11.07 9.89
N THR A 104 -9.95 12.19 9.99
CA THR A 104 -11.43 12.19 10.02
C THR A 104 -11.98 11.93 8.62
N PRO A 105 -13.28 11.56 8.48
CA PRO A 105 -13.89 11.42 7.16
C PRO A 105 -13.73 12.64 6.25
N ASP A 106 -13.89 13.85 6.80
CA ASP A 106 -13.74 15.10 6.04
C ASP A 106 -12.29 15.37 5.64
N GLU A 107 -11.34 15.05 6.52
CA GLU A 107 -9.92 15.17 6.19
C GLU A 107 -9.51 14.15 5.11
N LEU A 108 -10.12 12.95 5.07
CA LEU A 108 -9.92 11.98 3.98
C LEU A 108 -10.50 12.48 2.65
N VAL A 109 -11.67 13.14 2.68
CA VAL A 109 -12.23 13.79 1.49
C VAL A 109 -11.28 14.89 0.99
N THR A 110 -10.74 15.69 1.90
CA THR A 110 -9.75 16.74 1.58
C THR A 110 -8.47 16.13 0.99
N LEU A 111 -7.95 15.04 1.57
CA LEU A 111 -6.77 14.34 1.07
C LEU A 111 -6.98 13.80 -0.35
N ARG A 112 -8.16 13.21 -0.62
CA ARG A 112 -8.53 12.73 -1.96
C ARG A 112 -8.58 13.88 -2.96
N GLY A 113 -9.21 14.99 -2.58
CA GLY A 113 -9.28 16.20 -3.41
C GLY A 113 -7.89 16.78 -3.72
N ALA A 114 -6.99 16.79 -2.73
CA ALA A 114 -5.61 17.21 -2.91
C ALA A 114 -4.87 16.37 -3.98
N LEU A 115 -4.98 15.04 -3.91
CA LEU A 115 -4.37 14.15 -4.88
C LEU A 115 -4.94 14.35 -6.30
N GLN A 116 -6.26 14.51 -6.41
CA GLN A 116 -6.92 14.75 -7.70
C GLN A 116 -6.48 16.08 -8.33
N ASP A 117 -6.43 17.15 -7.54
CA ASP A 117 -5.97 18.47 -7.99
C ASP A 117 -4.50 18.43 -8.43
N MET A 118 -3.62 17.76 -7.66
CA MET A 118 -2.22 17.59 -8.04
C MET A 118 -2.06 16.79 -9.33
N ALA A 119 -2.83 15.72 -9.53
CA ALA A 119 -2.81 14.95 -10.77
C ALA A 119 -3.23 15.81 -11.98
N GLN A 120 -4.27 16.65 -11.84
CA GLN A 120 -4.68 17.58 -12.90
C GLN A 120 -3.60 18.63 -13.20
N LYS A 121 -2.93 19.16 -12.17
CA LYS A 121 -1.83 20.13 -12.34
C LYS A 121 -0.64 19.51 -13.07
N PHE A 122 -0.24 18.29 -12.72
CA PHE A 122 0.81 17.57 -13.43
C PHE A 122 0.42 17.27 -14.88
N GLY A 123 -0.82 16.83 -15.12
CA GLY A 123 -1.32 16.59 -16.47
C GLY A 123 -1.32 17.87 -17.32
N SER A 124 -1.79 18.98 -16.76
CA SER A 124 -1.82 20.28 -17.44
C SER A 124 -0.42 20.78 -17.77
N LEU A 125 0.54 20.67 -16.84
CA LEU A 125 1.93 21.04 -17.08
C LEU A 125 2.54 20.20 -18.21
N SER A 126 2.28 18.90 -18.25
CA SER A 126 2.78 18.00 -19.30
C SER A 126 2.23 18.29 -20.69
N LEU A 127 1.09 18.97 -20.81
CA LEU A 127 0.53 19.42 -22.10
C LEU A 127 1.05 20.80 -22.52
N ALA A 128 1.58 21.57 -21.57
CA ALA A 128 2.04 22.94 -21.78
C ALA A 128 3.54 23.04 -22.12
N ILE A 129 4.31 21.98 -21.85
CA ILE A 129 5.73 21.84 -22.21
C ILE A 129 5.88 20.92 -23.41
#